data_AF-A0A5B6UV29-F1
#
_entry.id   AF-A0A5B6UV29-F1
#
_cell.length_a   1.000
_cell.length_b   1.000
_cell.length_c   1.000
_cell.angle_alpha   90.00
_cell.angle_beta   90.00
_cell.angle_gamma   90.00
#
_symmetry.space_group_name_H-M   'P 1'
#
loop_
_entity.id
_entity.type
_entity.pdbx_description
1 polymer ?
#
loop_
_entity_poly.entity_id
_entity_poly.type
_entity_poly.pdbx_seq_one_letter_code
_entity_poly.pdbx_strand_id
1 'polypeptide(L)' 'MMFQDFQKPYSFLPFGAGPRTCLGINMAKVAMLVFVHRLTSGYKWTLDDPDSSLERKEHIPRLRSGCPITLKALNDGK' A
#
# COMPACT_ATOMS: atom_id res chain seq x y z
N MET A 1 -3.43 -13.09 -13.41
CA MET A 1 -3.04 -11.68 -13.31
C MET A 1 -1.71 -11.62 -12.57
N MET A 2 -0.60 -11.84 -13.28
CA MET A 2 0.74 -11.72 -12.72
C MET A 2 1.19 -10.28 -12.85
N PHE A 3 1.46 -9.62 -11.73
CA PHE A 3 2.30 -8.44 -11.69
C PHE A 3 3.74 -8.87 -12.01
N GLN A 4 4.00 -9.23 -13.28
CA GLN A 4 5.35 -9.49 -13.75
C GLN A 4 6.00 -8.13 -14.00
N ASP A 5 6.48 -7.52 -12.93
CA ASP A 5 7.19 -6.27 -13.03
C ASP A 5 8.61 -6.55 -13.58
N PHE A 6 8.85 -6.19 -14.84
CA PHE A 6 10.19 -6.00 -15.39
C PHE A 6 10.83 -4.74 -14.75
N GLN A 7 11.03 -4.76 -13.44
CA GLN A 7 11.74 -3.67 -12.76
C GLN A 7 13.17 -3.75 -13.25
N LYS A 8 13.65 -2.65 -13.84
CA LYS A 8 15.07 -2.48 -14.13
C LYS A 8 15.85 -2.80 -12.84
N PRO A 9 16.93 -3.61 -12.89
CA PRO A 9 17.67 -3.96 -11.69
C PRO A 9 18.06 -2.68 -10.93
N TYR A 10 17.84 -2.69 -9.61
CA TYR A 10 18.04 -1.55 -8.71
C TYR A 10 17.07 -0.36 -8.87
N SER A 11 15.97 -0.50 -9.61
CA SER A 11 14.94 0.56 -9.74
C SER A 11 13.97 0.66 -8.56
N PHE A 12 13.86 -0.40 -7.74
CA PHE A 12 12.94 -0.45 -6.62
C PHE A 12 13.69 -0.76 -5.31
N LEU A 13 14.04 0.30 -4.57
CA LEU A 13 14.82 0.23 -3.33
C LEU A 13 14.16 1.04 -2.18
N PRO A 14 12.85 0.88 -1.90
CA PRO A 14 12.16 1.70 -0.90
C PRO A 14 12.68 1.50 0.53
N PHE A 15 13.36 0.38 0.78
CA PHE A 15 13.97 0.04 2.07
C PHE A 15 15.52 0.08 2.03
N GLY A 16 16.10 0.62 0.96
CA GLY A 16 17.54 0.60 0.71
C GLY A 16 18.08 -0.75 0.25
N ALA A 17 19.40 -0.84 0.09
CA ALA A 17 20.16 -2.04 -0.23
C ALA A 17 21.51 -2.05 0.50
N GLY A 18 22.13 -3.23 0.63
CA GLY A 18 23.45 -3.40 1.25
C GLY A 18 23.42 -3.28 2.77
N PRO A 19 24.54 -2.91 3.42
CA PRO A 19 24.68 -2.89 4.88
C PRO A 19 23.71 -1.93 5.60
N ARG A 20 23.17 -0.93 4.88
CA ARG A 20 22.19 0.04 5.41
C ARG A 20 20.75 -0.28 4.98
N THR A 21 20.46 -1.52 4.61
CA THR A 21 19.08 -1.97 4.37
C THR A 21 18.26 -1.83 5.65
N CYS A 22 17.01 -1.39 5.54
CA CYS A 22 16.11 -1.26 6.67
C CYS A 22 15.96 -2.59 7.41
N LEU A 23 16.35 -2.63 8.68
CA LEU A 23 16.21 -3.79 9.56
C LEU A 23 14.74 -4.24 9.66
N GLY A 24 13.80 -3.30 9.53
CA GLY A 24 12.36 -3.53 9.57
C GLY A 24 11.73 -4.04 8.28
N ILE A 25 12.50 -4.38 7.24
CA ILE A 25 11.94 -4.77 5.93
C ILE A 25 10.97 -5.96 6.01
N ASN A 26 11.30 -6.98 6.80
CA ASN A 26 10.46 -8.16 6.95
C ASN A 26 9.17 -7.83 7.71
N MET A 27 9.29 -7.03 8.77
CA MET A 27 8.13 -6.56 9.53
C MET A 27 7.20 -5.70 8.67
N ALA A 28 7.75 -4.77 7.88
CA ALA A 28 6.98 -3.94 6.97
C ALA A 28 6.22 -4.78 5.92
N LYS A 29 6.88 -5.77 5.32
CA LYS A 29 6.26 -6.70 4.37
C LYS A 29 5.10 -7.48 5.00
N VAL A 30 5.31 -8.03 6.20
CA VAL A 30 4.25 -8.77 6.92
C VAL A 30 3.10 -7.85 7.30
N ALA A 31 3.38 -6.65 7.81
CA ALA A 31 2.34 -5.67 8.16
C ALA A 31 1.50 -5.28 6.94
N MET A 32 2.13 -5.01 5.79
CA MET A 32 1.43 -4.72 4.53
C MET A 32 0.58 -5.91 4.07
N LEU A 33 1.11 -7.13 4.13
CA LEU A 33 0.38 -8.34 3.75
C LEU A 33 -0.85 -8.55 4.63
N VAL A 34 -0.69 -8.45 5.95
CA VAL A 34 -1.78 -8.62 6.93
C VAL A 34 -2.83 -7.53 6.73
N PHE A 35 -2.42 -6.28 6.48
CA PHE A 35 -3.33 -5.19 6.19
C PHE A 35 -4.17 -5.48 4.94
N VAL A 36 -3.52 -5.82 3.82
CA VAL A 36 -4.22 -6.13 2.56
C VAL A 36 -5.17 -7.31 2.72
N HIS A 37 -4.72 -8.39 3.37
CA HIS A 37 -5.57 -9.56 3.62
C HIS A 37 -6.81 -9.20 4.43
N ARG A 38 -6.66 -8.45 5.53
CA ARG A 38 -7.81 -8.02 6.35
C ARG A 38 -8.74 -7.10 5.57
N LEU A 39 -8.18 -6.18 4.81
CA LEU A 39 -8.92 -5.22 4.01
C LEU A 39 -9.75 -5.89 2.91
N THR A 40 -9.20 -6.90 2.23
CA THR A 40 -9.87 -7.56 1.10
C THR A 40 -10.75 -8.73 1.51
N SER A 41 -10.42 -9.45 2.59
CA SER A 41 -11.20 -10.60 3.05
C SER A 41 -12.38 -10.21 3.94
N GLY A 42 -12.25 -9.14 4.74
CA GLY A 42 -13.26 -8.77 5.75
C GLY A 42 -14.15 -7.58 5.38
N TYR A 43 -13.80 -6.82 4.33
CA TYR A 43 -14.50 -5.58 4.01
C TYR A 43 -14.74 -5.43 2.51
N LYS A 44 -15.89 -4.87 2.18
CA LYS A 44 -16.14 -4.24 0.89
C LYS A 44 -15.77 -2.77 1.00
N TRP A 45 -14.83 -2.31 0.19
CA TRP A 45 -14.32 -0.95 0.24
C TRP A 45 -14.66 -0.17 -1.03
N THR A 46 -14.90 1.13 -0.89
CA THR A 46 -15.10 2.07 -2.00
C THR A 46 -14.26 3.32 -1.79
N LEU A 47 -13.68 3.86 -2.86
CA LEU A 47 -13.00 5.15 -2.85
C LEU A 47 -14.06 6.25 -2.95
N ASP A 48 -14.05 7.18 -2.01
CA ASP A 48 -14.98 8.32 -2.00
C ASP A 48 -14.53 9.41 -2.98
N ASP A 49 -13.20 9.58 -3.08
CA ASP A 49 -12.59 10.54 -3.98
C ASP A 49 -11.68 9.81 -5.00
N PRO A 50 -11.92 9.99 -6.32
CA PRO A 50 -11.11 9.36 -7.37
C PRO A 50 -9.85 10.17 -7.73
N ASP A 51 -9.59 11.32 -7.09
CA ASP A 51 -8.40 12.12 -7.40
C ASP A 51 -7.14 11.40 -6.92
N SER A 52 -6.44 10.78 -7.87
CA SER A 52 -5.17 10.09 -7.63
C SER A 52 -3.96 11.04 -7.63
N SER A 53 -4.19 12.35 -7.62
CA SER A 53 -3.12 13.34 -7.75
C SER A 53 -2.29 13.45 -6.47
N LEU A 54 -0.97 13.45 -6.62
CA LEU A 54 -0.02 13.58 -5.51
C LEU A 54 0.33 15.04 -5.26
N GLU A 55 0.28 15.46 -4.00
CA GLU A 55 0.89 16.72 -3.58
C GLU A 55 2.40 16.52 -3.40
N ARG A 56 3.18 17.32 -4.13
CA ARG A 56 4.64 17.39 -4.06
C ARG A 56 5.14 18.51 -3.14
N LYS A 57 4.35 18.92 -2.14
CA LYS A 57 4.72 19.99 -1.21
C LYS A 57 5.80 19.53 -0.20
N GLU A 58 5.81 18.25 0.16
CA GLU A 58 6.77 17.67 1.11
C GLU A 58 7.69 16.60 0.50
N HIS A 59 8.75 16.27 1.25
CA HIS A 59 9.72 15.23 0.94
C HIS A 59 9.12 13.81 0.85
N ILE A 60 7.92 13.60 1.39
CA ILE A 60 7.14 12.37 1.24
C ILE A 60 5.87 12.73 0.45
N PRO A 61 5.65 12.16 -0.74
CA PRO A 61 4.45 12.46 -1.52
C PRO A 61 3.21 11.99 -0.75
N ARG A 62 2.20 12.86 -0.71
CA ARG A 62 0.89 12.57 -0.10
C ARG A 62 -0.17 12.63 -1.19
N LEU A 63 -1.24 11.84 -1.05
CA LEU A 63 -2.40 12.00 -1.91
C LEU A 63 -3.11 13.32 -1.57
N ARG A 64 -3.50 14.10 -2.57
CA ARG A 64 -4.14 15.41 -2.38
C ARG A 64 -5.37 15.34 -1.48
N SER A 65 -6.23 14.34 -1.67
CA SER A 65 -7.44 14.13 -0.89
C SER A 65 -7.24 13.22 0.34
N GLY A 66 -6.02 12.69 0.56
CA GLY A 66 -5.74 11.82 1.71
C GLY A 66 -6.29 10.38 1.59
N CYS A 67 -6.87 10.01 0.45
CA CYS A 67 -7.43 8.69 0.14
C CYS A 67 -8.60 8.30 1.06
N PRO A 68 -9.74 9.02 0.97
CA PRO A 68 -10.92 8.68 1.74
C PRO A 68 -11.50 7.37 1.23
N ILE A 69 -11.43 6.33 2.06
CA ILE A 69 -12.03 5.01 1.80
C ILE A 69 -13.19 4.76 2.76
N THR A 70 -14.32 4.30 2.21
CA THR A 70 -15.44 3.82 3.01
C THR A 70 -15.36 2.29 3.10
N LEU A 71 -15.34 1.77 4.32
CA LEU A 71 -15.34 0.34 4.60
C LEU A 71 -16.74 -0.11 5.02
N LYS A 72 -17.25 -1.15 4.36
CA LYS A 72 -18.44 -1.88 4.80
C LYS A 72 -18.01 -3.28 5.17
N ALA A 73 -18.31 -3.72 6.39
CA ALA A 73 -18.03 -5.10 6.79
C ALA A 73 -18.68 -6.05 5.79
N LEU A 74 -17.90 -6.99 5.29
CA LEU A 74 -18.44 -8.12 4.56
C LEU A 74 -19.06 -9.00 5.65
N ASN A 75 -20.39 -8.90 5.84
CA ASN A 75 -21.10 -9.81 6.73
C ASN A 75 -20.89 -11.22 6.19
N ASP A 76 -19.85 -11.88 6.67
CA ASP A 76 -19.73 -13.33 6.61
C ASP A 76 -20.89 -13.85 7.44
N GLY A 77 -21.96 -14.23 6.75
CA GLY A 77 -23.18 -14.70 7.37
C GLY A 77 -22.85 -15.85 8.31
N LYS A 78 -22.84 -15.54 9.60
CA LYS A 78 -23.02 -16.49 10.68
C LYS A 78 -23.94 -15.88 11.72
#